data_AF-A0A0Q9JQC4-F1
#
_entry.id   AF-A0A0Q9JQC4-F1
#
_cell.length_a   1.000
_cell.length_b   1.000
_cell.length_c   1.000
_cell.angle_alpha   90.00
_cell.angle_beta   90.00
_cell.angle_gamma   90.00
#
_symmetry.space_group_name_H-M   'P 1'
#
loop_
_entity.id
_entity.type
_entity.pdbx_description
1 polymer ?
#
loop_
_entity_poly.entity_id
_entity_poly.type
_entity_poly.pdbx_seq_one_letter_code
_entity_poly.pdbx_strand_id
1 'polypeptide(L)'
;MMNIHWRLAELWLLQQNRSLTELECSEMNSCMRLNAKYAQRLAEQYNFGLMASMTNDWDWLHEVSGEIDKLERMYESSRPSFFEQ
;
A
#
# COMPACT_ATOMS: atom_id res chain seq x y z
N MET A 1 -3.16 5.84 -4.18
CA MET A 1 -4.05 4.80 -3.60
C MET A 1 -4.00 3.57 -4.47
N MET A 2 -3.42 2.48 -3.96
CA MET A 2 -3.24 1.21 -4.68
C MET A 2 -4.56 0.46 -4.90
N ASN A 3 -4.68 -0.35 -5.96
CA ASN A 3 -5.86 -1.22 -6.19
C ASN A 3 -6.20 -2.10 -4.99
N ILE A 4 -5.18 -2.61 -4.31
CA ILE A 4 -5.36 -3.44 -3.12
C ILE A 4 -6.04 -2.67 -1.98
N HIS A 5 -5.78 -1.37 -1.85
CA HIS A 5 -6.41 -0.55 -0.81
C HIS A 5 -7.87 -0.26 -1.15
N TRP A 6 -8.18 -0.06 -2.42
CA TRP A 6 -9.56 0.09 -2.88
C TRP A 6 -10.36 -1.19 -2.62
N ARG A 7 -9.85 -2.35 -3.03
CA ARG A 7 -10.53 -3.63 -2.77
C ARG A 7 -10.63 -3.93 -1.28
N LEU A 8 -9.60 -3.61 -0.49
CA LEU A 8 -9.63 -3.74 0.96
C LEU A 8 -10.72 -2.88 1.59
N ALA A 9 -10.87 -1.62 1.15
CA ALA A 9 -11.90 -0.71 1.63
C ALA A 9 -13.31 -1.19 1.24
N GLU A 10 -13.48 -1.67 0.01
CA GLU A 10 -14.75 -2.23 -0.46
C GLU A 10 -15.17 -3.45 0.38
N LEU A 11 -14.27 -4.42 0.55
CA LEU A 11 -14.51 -5.61 1.37
C LEU A 11 -14.81 -5.24 2.83
N TRP A 12 -14.10 -4.25 3.37
CA TRP A 12 -14.40 -3.70 4.69
C TRP A 12 -15.81 -3.12 4.76
N LEU A 13 -16.25 -2.34 3.78
CA LEU A 13 -17.61 -1.77 3.77
C LEU A 13 -18.68 -2.86 3.60
N LEU A 14 -18.42 -3.88 2.76
CA LEU A 14 -19.33 -5.01 2.59
C LEU A 14 -19.53 -5.79 3.89
N GLN A 15 -18.45 -6.07 4.64
CA GLN A 15 -18.56 -6.80 5.90
C GLN A 15 -19.37 -6.06 6.99
N GLN A 16 -19.45 -4.72 6.91
CA GLN A 16 -20.27 -3.94 7.85
C GLN A 16 -21.77 -4.13 7.59
N ASN A 17 -22.16 -4.46 6.36
CA ASN A 17 -23.55 -4.60 5.95
C ASN A 17 -24.04 -6.05 5.92
N ARG A 18 -23.14 -7.00 5.63
CA ARG A 18 -23.44 -8.45 5.59
C ARG A 18 -22.18 -9.26 5.89
N SER A 19 -22.34 -10.54 6.18
CA SER A 19 -21.17 -11.44 6.22
C SER A 19 -20.52 -11.56 4.84
N LEU A 20 -19.19 -11.61 4.82
CA LEU A 20 -18.43 -11.90 3.61
C LEU A 20 -18.61 -13.35 3.19
N THR A 21 -18.63 -13.57 1.89
CA THR A 21 -18.51 -14.92 1.30
C THR A 21 -17.09 -15.46 1.53
N GLU A 22 -16.92 -16.77 1.38
CA GLU A 22 -15.59 -17.40 1.51
C GLU A 22 -14.57 -16.81 0.53
N LEU A 23 -15.01 -16.53 -0.71
CA LEU A 23 -14.18 -15.89 -1.72
C LEU A 23 -13.74 -14.48 -1.28
N GLU A 24 -14.67 -13.67 -0.79
CA GLU A 24 -14.38 -12.32 -0.30
C GLU A 24 -13.46 -12.33 0.93
N CYS A 25 -13.61 -13.30 1.83
CA CYS A 25 -12.68 -13.52 2.94
C CYS A 25 -11.27 -13.85 2.44
N SER A 26 -11.15 -14.69 1.41
CA SER A 26 -9.86 -15.03 0.80
C SER A 26 -9.22 -13.80 0.12
N GLU A 27 -10.00 -12.99 -0.56
CA GLU A 27 -9.56 -11.73 -1.16
C GLU A 27 -9.13 -10.71 -0.10
N MET A 28 -9.89 -10.59 0.99
CA MET A 28 -9.58 -9.70 2.12
C MET A 28 -8.22 -10.06 2.73
N ASN A 29 -7.98 -11.35 2.98
CA ASN A 29 -6.70 -11.86 3.46
C ASN A 29 -5.56 -11.60 2.48
N SER A 30 -5.83 -11.75 1.17
CA SER A 30 -4.83 -11.48 0.13
C SER A 30 -4.48 -9.99 0.05
N CYS A 31 -5.47 -9.10 0.11
CA CYS A 31 -5.28 -7.66 0.16
C CYS A 31 -4.51 -7.24 1.41
N MET A 32 -4.87 -7.77 2.59
CA MET A 32 -4.16 -7.51 3.84
C MET A 32 -2.70 -7.93 3.78
N ARG A 33 -2.40 -9.11 3.22
CA ARG A 33 -1.02 -9.60 3.08
C ARG A 33 -0.17 -8.70 2.19
N LEU A 34 -0.72 -8.24 1.08
CA LEU A 34 -0.04 -7.31 0.17
C LEU A 34 0.15 -5.94 0.84
N ASN A 35 -0.87 -5.44 1.53
CA ASN A 35 -0.80 -4.20 2.31
C ASN A 35 0.28 -4.26 3.38
N ALA A 36 0.36 -5.36 4.15
CA ALA A 36 1.37 -5.55 5.18
C ALA A 36 2.79 -5.54 4.61
N LYS A 37 3.03 -6.24 3.48
CA LYS A 37 4.32 -6.23 2.80
C LYS A 37 4.71 -4.84 2.28
N TYR A 38 3.76 -4.12 1.70
CA TYR A 38 3.98 -2.74 1.26
C TYR A 38 4.34 -1.84 2.44
N ALA A 39 3.53 -1.85 3.49
CA ALA A 39 3.75 -1.03 4.68
C ALA A 39 5.10 -1.31 5.34
N GLN A 40 5.49 -2.60 5.42
CA GLN A 40 6.81 -3.00 5.91
C GLN A 40 7.94 -2.37 5.09
N ARG A 41 7.91 -2.55 3.76
CA ARG A 41 8.96 -2.00 2.88
C ARG A 41 9.03 -0.48 2.94
N LEU A 42 7.89 0.18 2.97
CA LEU A 42 7.83 1.63 3.07
C LEU A 42 8.42 2.12 4.41
N ALA A 43 8.11 1.45 5.52
CA ALA A 43 8.70 1.77 6.82
C ALA A 43 10.22 1.56 6.85
N GLU A 44 10.72 0.50 6.20
CA GLU A 44 12.15 0.28 6.03
C GLU A 44 12.82 1.44 5.26
N GLN A 45 12.21 1.90 4.17
CA GLN A 45 12.74 3.06 3.42
C GLN A 45 12.72 4.35 4.25
N TYR A 46 11.67 4.62 5.03
CA TYR A 46 11.68 5.79 5.92
C TYR A 46 12.78 5.74 6.97
N ASN A 47 13.07 4.56 7.52
CA ASN A 47 14.19 4.40 8.45
C ASN A 47 15.54 4.68 7.75
N PHE A 48 15.74 4.21 6.52
CA PHE A 48 16.94 4.53 5.74
C PHE A 48 17.04 6.02 5.42
N GLY A 49 15.94 6.67 5.03
CA GLY A 49 15.91 8.11 4.77
C GLY A 49 16.26 8.93 6.01
N LEU A 50 15.77 8.52 7.18
CA LEU A 50 16.15 9.15 8.45
C LEU A 50 17.65 9.00 8.73
N MET A 51 18.20 7.80 8.56
CA MET A 51 19.63 7.53 8.74
C MET A 51 20.49 8.37 7.79
N ALA A 52 20.13 8.41 6.50
CA ALA A 52 20.82 9.19 5.47
C ALA A 52 20.83 10.69 5.81
N SER A 53 19.67 11.21 6.25
CA SER A 53 19.56 12.59 6.70
C SER A 53 20.41 12.87 7.94
N MET A 54 20.44 11.97 8.92
CA MET A 54 21.26 12.12 10.13
C MET A 54 22.76 12.13 9.84
N THR A 55 23.21 11.43 8.79
CA THR A 55 24.61 11.39 8.36
C THR A 55 24.97 12.44 7.32
N ASN A 56 24.02 13.29 6.89
CA ASN A 56 24.16 14.23 5.78
C ASN A 56 24.58 13.55 4.45
N ASP A 57 24.17 12.30 4.24
CA ASP A 57 24.40 11.56 3.01
C ASP A 57 23.24 11.82 2.04
N TRP A 58 23.38 12.90 1.27
CA TRP A 58 22.33 13.37 0.38
C TRP A 58 22.13 12.48 -0.86
N ASP A 59 23.19 11.79 -1.30
CA ASP A 59 23.12 10.85 -2.41
C ASP A 59 22.30 9.62 -1.99
N TRP A 60 22.59 9.05 -0.81
CA TRP A 60 21.78 7.97 -0.25
C TRP A 60 20.33 8.40 0.01
N LEU A 61 20.11 9.61 0.51
CA LEU A 61 18.75 10.13 0.70
C LEU A 61 17.98 10.20 -0.63
N HIS A 62 18.64 10.63 -1.71
CA HIS A 62 18.04 10.67 -3.04
C HIS A 62 17.69 9.27 -3.57
N GLU A 63 18.57 8.28 -3.34
CA GLU A 63 18.29 6.87 -3.67
C GLU A 63 17.06 6.34 -2.92
N VAL A 64 16.96 6.60 -1.61
CA VAL A 64 15.80 6.20 -0.79
C VAL A 64 14.51 6.83 -1.31
N SER A 65 14.52 8.12 -1.65
CA SER A 65 13.37 8.76 -2.29
C SER A 65 12.98 8.07 -3.61
N GLY A 66 13.96 7.69 -4.43
CA GLY A 66 13.73 6.94 -5.66
C GLY A 66 13.12 5.56 -5.44
N GLU A 67 13.50 4.85 -4.38
CA GLU A 67 12.89 3.56 -4.02
C GLU A 67 11.46 3.71 -3.52
N ILE A 68 11.15 4.78 -2.77
CA ILE A 68 9.78 5.11 -2.36
C ILE A 68 8.92 5.38 -3.60
N ASP A 69 9.40 6.21 -4.54
CA ASP A 69 8.69 6.50 -5.79
C ASP A 69 8.40 5.23 -6.60
N LYS A 70 9.38 4.30 -6.68
CA LYS A 70 9.19 3.01 -7.35
C LYS A 70 8.13 2.16 -6.65
N LEU A 71 8.17 2.10 -5.32
CA LEU A 71 7.18 1.37 -4.52
C LEU A 71 5.77 1.93 -4.77
N GLU A 72 5.61 3.25 -4.82
CA GLU A 72 4.31 3.87 -5.07
C GLU A 72 3.82 3.59 -6.51
N ARG A 73 4.69 3.75 -7.52
CA ARG A 73 4.37 3.50 -8.93
C ARG A 73 4.05 2.05 -9.25
N MET A 74 4.71 1.08 -8.61
CA MET A 74 4.44 -0.35 -8.81
C MET A 74 2.97 -0.73 -8.57
N TYR A 75 2.25 0.11 -7.83
CA TYR A 75 0.87 -0.14 -7.45
C TYR A 75 -0.08 1.01 -7.82
N GLU A 76 0.40 1.97 -8.62
CA GLU A 76 -0.46 2.99 -9.24
C GLU A 76 -1.31 2.34 -10.34
N SER A 77 -2.62 2.45 -10.18
CA SER A 77 -3.58 2.02 -11.19
C SER A 77 -4.88 2.81 -11.02
N SER A 78 -5.60 2.96 -12.15
CA SER A 78 -6.77 3.79 -12.32
C SER A 78 -7.82 3.62 -11.21
N ARG A 79 -8.42 4.74 -10.78
CA ARG A 79 -9.49 4.78 -9.79
C ARG A 79 -10.61 3.79 -10.16
N PRO A 80 -11.02 2.87 -9.28
CA PRO A 80 -12.12 1.96 -9.57
C PRO A 80 -13.46 2.70 -9.62
N SER A 81 -14.33 2.30 -10.55
CA SER A 81 -15.63 2.93 -10.87
C SER A 81 -16.71 2.74 -9.80
N PHE A 82 -16.37 2.21 -8.61
CA PHE A 82 -17.34 1.92 -7.55
C PHE A 82 -18.05 3.17 -6.98
N PHE A 83 -17.47 4.37 -7.16
CA PHE A 83 -18.11 5.63 -6.77
C PHE A 83 -19.00 6.25 -7.85
N GLU A 84 -19.07 5.65 -9.03
CA GLU A 84 -19.96 6.10 -10.11
C GLU A 84 -21.31 5.38 -9.90
N GLN A 85 -22.18 6.01 -9.11
CA GLN A 85 -23.61 5.68 -9.04
C GLN A 85 -24.37 6.29 -10.21
#